data_AF-A0A5N9D146-F1
#
_entry.id   AF-A0A5N9D146-F1
#
_cell.length_a   1.000
_cell.length_b   1.000
_cell.length_c   1.000
_cell.angle_alpha   90.00
_cell.angle_beta   90.00
_cell.angle_gamma   90.00
#
_symmetry.space_group_name_H-M   'P 1'
#
loop_
_entity.id
_entity.type
_entity.pdbx_description
1 polymer ?
#
loop_
_entity_poly.entity_id
_entity_poly.type
_entity_poly.pdbx_seq_one_letter_code
_entity_poly.pdbx_strand_id
1 'polypeptide(L)'
;MTPNAKRLFIAVIAVQIVFLLGLVGYRESILSLGRTAVLETVPVDPRDLFKGEYVTLRYEISTIGEGSLAPQKNQYFLEGEINEGDTVYVNLTNIDSDVYRLFVQADKPSPYADLYIKGRATQVRNGTVTIEYGIEQYFLPEGRGKEIETADDVKVRVSINRSGTAAIKELIVDGTVWRP
;
A
#
# COMPACT_ATOMS: atom_id res chain seq x y z
N MET A 1 21.08 18.62 39.74
CA MET A 1 20.84 17.22 39.35
C MET A 1 22.02 16.37 39.83
N THR A 2 21.77 15.26 40.53
CA THR A 2 22.84 14.34 40.91
C THR A 2 23.50 13.75 39.65
N PRO A 3 24.79 13.38 39.67
CA PRO A 3 25.51 12.85 38.50
C PRO A 3 24.79 11.68 37.82
N ASN A 4 24.05 10.89 38.60
CA ASN A 4 23.27 9.75 38.13
C ASN A 4 22.01 10.17 37.34
N ALA A 5 21.34 11.25 37.76
CA ALA A 5 20.18 11.78 37.04
C ALA A 5 20.57 12.34 35.66
N LYS A 6 21.76 12.96 35.54
CA LYS A 6 22.27 13.45 34.24
C LYS A 6 22.58 12.29 33.28
N ARG A 7 23.21 11.23 33.78
CA ARG A 7 23.51 10.02 32.96
C ARG A 7 22.24 9.31 32.51
N LEU A 8 21.25 9.17 33.40
CA LEU A 8 19.95 8.58 33.06
C LEU A 8 19.22 9.41 31.99
N PHE A 9 19.22 10.73 32.13
CA PHE A 9 18.61 11.63 31.15
C PHE A 9 19.25 11.49 29.76
N ILE A 10 20.59 11.45 29.69
CA ILE A 10 21.31 11.23 28.43
C ILE A 10 21.00 9.84 27.86
N ALA A 11 20.92 8.80 28.70
CA ALA A 11 20.58 7.46 28.25
C ALA A 11 19.17 7.39 27.64
N VAL A 12 18.19 8.06 28.23
CA VAL A 12 16.82 8.13 27.69
C VAL A 12 16.81 8.84 26.32
N ILE A 13 17.52 9.97 26.19
CA ILE A 13 17.63 10.67 24.90
C ILE A 13 18.30 9.77 23.85
N ALA A 14 19.38 9.07 24.22
CA ALA A 14 20.06 8.17 23.30
C ALA A 14 19.14 7.03 22.82
N VAL A 15 18.36 6.43 23.74
CA VAL A 15 17.36 5.40 23.40
C VAL A 15 16.30 5.96 22.43
N GLN A 16 15.81 7.18 22.67
CA GLN A 16 14.84 7.82 21.77
C GLN A 16 15.41 8.07 20.37
N ILE A 17 16.66 8.56 20.27
CA ILE A 17 17.32 8.78 18.98
C ILE A 17 17.51 7.45 18.24
N VAL A 18 18.00 6.42 18.93
CA VAL A 18 18.19 5.08 18.33
C VAL A 18 16.85 4.50 17.87
N PHE A 19 15.78 4.68 18.64
CA PHE A 19 14.44 4.25 18.26
C PHE A 19 13.94 4.95 16.99
N LEU A 20 14.08 6.28 16.90
CA LEU A 20 13.69 7.04 15.70
C LEU A 20 14.52 6.65 14.47
N LEU A 21 15.84 6.52 14.62
CA LEU A 21 16.72 6.07 13.54
C LEU A 21 16.39 4.64 13.10
N GLY A 22 16.01 3.77 14.04
CA GLY A 22 15.53 2.42 13.74
C GLY A 22 14.25 2.42 12.89
N LEU A 23 13.29 3.31 13.19
CA LEU A 23 12.07 3.47 12.38
C LEU A 23 12.38 3.97 10.97
N VAL A 24 13.27 4.95 10.83
CA VAL A 24 13.71 5.46 9.52
C VAL A 24 14.40 4.35 8.73
N GLY A 25 15.35 3.64 9.35
CA GLY A 25 16.06 2.52 8.71
C GLY A 25 15.13 1.38 8.28
N TYR A 26 14.11 1.06 9.09
CA TYR A 26 13.10 0.07 8.71
C TYR A 26 12.34 0.50 7.44
N ARG A 27 11.88 1.76 7.37
CA ARG A 27 11.15 2.27 6.20
C ARG A 27 12.03 2.34 4.95
N GLU A 28 13.26 2.80 5.08
CA GLU A 28 14.25 2.83 4.00
C GLU A 28 14.59 1.43 3.46
N SER A 29 14.59 0.41 4.32
CA SER A 29 14.80 -0.97 3.87
C SER A 29 13.71 -1.46 2.92
N ILE A 30 12.46 -1.04 3.14
CA ILE A 30 11.32 -1.38 2.25
C ILE A 30 11.52 -0.72 0.89
N LEU A 31 11.92 0.55 0.88
CA LEU A 31 12.12 1.31 -0.37
C LEU A 31 13.35 0.83 -1.16
N SER A 32 14.45 0.51 -0.49
CA SER A 32 15.71 0.14 -1.15
C SER A 32 15.82 -1.34 -1.54
N LEU A 33 15.31 -2.25 -0.71
CA LEU A 33 15.48 -3.70 -0.87
C LEU A 33 14.20 -4.44 -1.28
N GLY A 34 13.06 -3.73 -1.32
CA GLY A 34 11.79 -4.30 -1.75
C GLY A 34 11.76 -4.60 -3.24
N ARG A 35 10.99 -5.62 -3.63
CA ARG A 35 10.64 -5.86 -5.02
C ARG A 35 9.60 -4.85 -5.46
N THR A 36 9.75 -4.33 -6.68
CA THR A 36 8.84 -3.31 -7.20
C THR A 36 7.68 -3.92 -7.96
N ALA A 37 6.49 -3.36 -7.79
CA ALA A 37 5.31 -3.65 -8.60
C ALA A 37 4.62 -2.34 -8.98
N VAL A 38 3.89 -2.32 -10.10
CA VAL A 38 3.02 -1.21 -10.48
C VAL A 38 1.58 -1.63 -10.20
N LEU A 39 0.87 -0.83 -9.40
CA LEU A 39 -0.53 -1.05 -9.07
C LEU A 39 -1.39 -0.05 -9.80
N GLU A 40 -2.46 -0.53 -10.43
CA GLU A 40 -3.46 0.31 -11.06
C GLU A 40 -4.40 0.91 -10.02
N THR A 41 -4.72 2.19 -10.17
CA THR A 41 -5.73 2.85 -9.34
C THR A 41 -7.04 2.95 -10.09
N VAL A 42 -8.14 2.75 -9.37
CA VAL A 42 -9.47 3.02 -9.90
C VAL A 42 -9.69 4.52 -9.82
N PRO A 43 -10.18 5.19 -10.88
CA PRO A 43 -10.52 6.59 -10.81
C PRO A 43 -11.49 6.84 -9.64
N VAL A 44 -11.09 7.74 -8.75
CA VAL A 44 -11.92 8.22 -7.64
C VAL A 44 -12.36 9.63 -8.03
N ASP A 45 -13.66 9.85 -8.20
CA ASP A 45 -14.23 11.20 -8.38
C ASP A 45 -13.77 12.09 -7.21
N PRO A 46 -12.98 13.15 -7.45
CA PRO A 46 -12.38 13.95 -6.40
C PRO A 46 -13.44 14.83 -5.76
N ARG A 47 -14.15 14.28 -4.78
CA ARG A 47 -14.82 15.10 -3.77
C ARG A 47 -13.96 15.08 -2.51
N ASP A 48 -13.42 16.27 -2.23
CA ASP A 48 -12.72 16.67 -0.99
C ASP A 48 -11.18 16.52 -0.96
N LEU A 49 -10.48 17.00 -2.01
CA LEU A 49 -9.01 17.14 -2.07
C LEU A 49 -8.45 18.40 -1.37
N PHE A 50 -9.30 19.22 -0.75
CA PHE A 50 -8.93 20.55 -0.23
C PHE A 50 -8.80 20.65 1.29
N LYS A 51 -8.77 19.52 2.02
CA LYS A 51 -8.62 19.51 3.49
C LYS A 51 -7.19 19.23 3.98
N GLY A 52 -6.24 19.22 3.05
CA GLY A 52 -4.81 18.94 3.20
C GLY A 52 -4.32 18.33 1.90
N GLU A 53 -3.11 18.66 1.43
CA GLU A 53 -2.64 18.19 0.12
C GLU A 53 -2.19 16.74 0.16
N TYR A 54 -3.17 15.85 0.09
CA TYR A 54 -2.95 14.44 -0.16
C TYR A 54 -4.07 13.92 -1.06
N VAL A 55 -3.77 12.87 -1.81
CA VAL A 55 -4.76 12.13 -2.60
C VAL A 55 -5.03 10.79 -1.94
N THR A 56 -6.30 10.42 -1.94
CA THR A 56 -6.73 9.07 -1.55
C THR A 56 -6.63 8.17 -2.79
N LEU A 57 -5.78 7.17 -2.70
CA LEU A 57 -5.55 6.16 -3.73
C LEU A 57 -6.43 4.94 -3.45
N ARG A 58 -7.21 4.53 -4.45
CA ARG A 58 -7.98 3.27 -4.41
C ARG A 58 -7.43 2.36 -5.49
N TYR A 59 -7.03 1.14 -5.11
CA TYR A 59 -6.42 0.21 -6.05
C TYR A 59 -7.46 -0.72 -6.67
N GLU A 60 -7.24 -1.17 -7.90
CA GLU A 60 -8.09 -2.20 -8.52
C GLU A 60 -8.11 -3.50 -7.71
N ILE A 61 -7.01 -3.78 -7.01
CA ILE A 61 -6.85 -4.96 -6.17
C ILE A 61 -7.54 -4.81 -4.81
N SER A 62 -8.01 -3.61 -4.44
CA SER A 62 -8.64 -3.37 -3.13
C SER A 62 -10.02 -4.00 -2.99
N THR A 63 -10.73 -4.31 -4.09
CA THR A 63 -12.07 -4.89 -4.04
C THR A 63 -12.09 -6.24 -4.74
N ILE A 64 -12.34 -7.30 -3.97
CA ILE A 64 -12.29 -8.70 -4.39
C ILE A 64 -13.71 -9.27 -4.31
N GLY A 65 -14.30 -9.73 -5.42
CA GLY A 65 -15.64 -10.32 -5.46
C GLY A 65 -16.55 -9.68 -6.52
N GLU A 66 -17.87 -9.85 -6.37
CA GLU A 66 -18.87 -9.36 -7.33
C GLU A 66 -18.91 -7.83 -7.48
N GLY A 67 -18.50 -7.09 -6.44
CA GLY A 67 -18.38 -5.64 -6.47
C GLY A 67 -17.07 -5.11 -7.04
N SER A 68 -16.20 -5.96 -7.58
CA SER A 68 -14.91 -5.52 -8.12
C SER A 68 -15.12 -4.64 -9.36
N LEU A 69 -14.46 -3.48 -9.36
CA LEU A 69 -14.46 -2.52 -10.47
C LEU A 69 -13.42 -2.85 -11.53
N ALA A 70 -12.57 -3.85 -11.28
CA ALA A 70 -11.55 -4.24 -12.21
C ALA A 70 -12.18 -4.93 -13.43
N PRO A 71 -11.64 -4.73 -14.64
CA PRO A 71 -12.19 -5.32 -15.85
C PRO A 71 -12.33 -6.84 -15.69
N GLN A 72 -13.34 -7.43 -16.34
CA GLN A 72 -13.70 -8.87 -16.31
C GLN A 72 -12.54 -9.86 -16.60
N LYS A 73 -11.35 -9.35 -16.93
CA LYS A 73 -10.08 -10.07 -16.99
C LYS A 73 -9.60 -10.59 -15.62
N ASN A 74 -10.14 -10.09 -14.50
CA ASN A 74 -9.65 -10.43 -13.16
C ASN A 74 -10.51 -11.53 -12.54
N GLN A 75 -10.04 -12.78 -12.62
CA GLN A 75 -10.60 -13.86 -11.81
C GLN A 75 -10.00 -13.80 -10.40
N TYR A 76 -10.85 -13.54 -9.43
CA TYR A 76 -10.50 -13.50 -8.02
C TYR A 76 -10.78 -14.85 -7.37
N PHE A 77 -9.80 -15.34 -6.62
CA PHE A 77 -9.94 -16.57 -5.84
C PHE A 77 -9.66 -16.26 -4.38
N LEU A 78 -10.72 -16.36 -3.58
CA LEU A 78 -10.66 -16.32 -2.12
C LEU A 78 -10.39 -17.74 -1.63
N GLU A 79 -9.23 -17.94 -1.01
CA GLU A 79 -8.86 -19.24 -0.48
C GLU A 79 -8.97 -19.20 1.05
N GLY A 80 -10.09 -19.74 1.54
CA GLY A 80 -10.48 -19.72 2.96
C GLY A 80 -11.58 -18.69 3.26
N GLU A 81 -12.06 -18.71 4.50
CA GLU A 81 -12.97 -17.69 5.02
C GLU A 81 -12.16 -16.45 5.41
N ILE A 82 -12.60 -15.27 4.94
CA ILE A 82 -12.01 -13.97 5.29
C ILE A 82 -13.05 -13.18 6.08
N ASN A 83 -12.65 -12.69 7.25
CA ASN A 83 -13.47 -11.85 8.11
C ASN A 83 -12.97 -10.41 8.14
N GLU A 84 -13.82 -9.49 8.57
CA GLU A 84 -13.42 -8.11 8.82
C GLU A 84 -12.34 -8.06 9.91
N GLY A 85 -11.27 -7.32 9.64
CA GLY A 85 -10.11 -7.19 10.51
C GLY A 85 -8.96 -8.15 10.19
N ASP A 86 -9.19 -9.17 9.37
CA ASP A 86 -8.17 -10.18 9.05
C ASP A 86 -7.00 -9.58 8.27
N THR A 87 -5.82 -10.13 8.52
CA THR A 87 -4.65 -9.87 7.68
C THR A 87 -4.73 -10.79 6.46
N VAL A 88 -4.65 -10.20 5.28
CA VAL A 88 -4.75 -10.91 4.00
C VAL A 88 -3.51 -10.67 3.17
N TYR A 89 -3.19 -11.64 2.33
CA TYR A 89 -2.05 -11.62 1.41
C TYR A 89 -2.56 -11.81 -0.01
N VAL A 90 -2.30 -10.83 -0.86
CA VAL A 90 -2.71 -10.82 -2.27
C VAL A 90 -1.50 -11.14 -3.13
N ASN A 91 -1.58 -12.22 -3.92
CA ASN A 91 -0.48 -12.65 -4.80
C ASN A 91 -0.35 -11.71 -6.01
N LEU A 92 0.86 -11.21 -6.26
CA LEU A 92 1.21 -10.30 -7.35
C LEU A 92 2.18 -10.90 -8.38
N THR A 93 2.46 -12.21 -8.32
CA THR A 93 3.49 -12.88 -9.14
C THR A 93 3.33 -12.67 -10.65
N ASN A 94 2.09 -12.43 -11.13
CA ASN A 94 1.78 -12.23 -12.54
C ASN A 94 1.09 -10.88 -12.83
N ILE A 95 1.38 -9.85 -12.03
CA ILE A 95 0.68 -8.56 -12.15
C ILE A 95 0.84 -7.88 -13.52
N ASP A 96 1.96 -8.11 -14.20
CA ASP A 96 2.24 -7.55 -15.53
C ASP A 96 1.84 -8.49 -16.68
N SER A 97 1.13 -9.60 -16.41
CA SER A 97 0.76 -10.60 -17.43
C SER A 97 -0.65 -10.38 -18.00
N ASP A 98 -0.87 -10.78 -19.26
CA ASP A 98 -2.18 -10.75 -19.93
C ASP A 98 -3.26 -11.61 -19.22
N VAL A 99 -2.85 -12.59 -18.41
CA VAL A 99 -3.74 -13.46 -17.63
C VAL A 99 -3.53 -13.18 -16.15
N TYR A 100 -4.11 -12.08 -15.70
CA TYR A 100 -4.04 -11.64 -14.31
C TYR A 100 -4.99 -12.44 -13.42
N ARG A 101 -4.46 -13.10 -12.39
CA ARG A 101 -5.24 -13.82 -11.37
C ARG A 101 -4.81 -13.38 -9.99
N LEU A 102 -5.77 -12.91 -9.21
CA LEU A 102 -5.54 -12.48 -7.84
C LEU A 102 -5.99 -13.57 -6.89
N PHE A 103 -4.99 -14.21 -6.28
CA PHE A 103 -5.18 -15.15 -5.19
C PHE A 103 -5.05 -14.40 -3.88
N VAL A 104 -6.09 -14.50 -3.05
CA VAL A 104 -6.13 -13.85 -1.73
C VAL A 104 -6.23 -14.92 -0.67
N GLN A 105 -5.29 -14.90 0.26
CA GLN A 105 -5.21 -15.84 1.38
C GLN A 105 -5.22 -15.07 2.71
N ALA A 106 -6.00 -15.57 3.67
CA ALA A 106 -5.94 -15.10 5.05
C ALA A 106 -4.73 -15.72 5.79
N ASP A 107 -4.28 -15.05 6.85
CA ASP A 107 -3.26 -15.48 7.82
C ASP A 107 -1.83 -15.62 7.31
N LYS A 108 -1.61 -16.22 6.13
CA LYS A 108 -0.30 -16.45 5.53
C LYS A 108 -0.33 -16.28 4.01
N PRO A 109 0.80 -15.86 3.41
CA PRO A 109 0.93 -15.82 1.97
C PRO A 109 0.99 -17.23 1.37
N SER A 110 0.57 -17.34 0.11
CA SER A 110 0.70 -18.58 -0.66
C SER A 110 2.17 -19.02 -0.72
N PRO A 111 2.49 -20.31 -0.50
CA PRO A 111 3.85 -20.80 -0.65
C PRO A 111 4.35 -20.75 -2.11
N TYR A 112 3.44 -20.53 -3.07
CA TYR A 112 3.73 -20.42 -4.50
C TYR A 112 3.77 -18.96 -4.99
N ALA A 113 3.61 -17.97 -4.11
CA ALA A 113 3.71 -16.56 -4.48
C ALA A 113 5.17 -16.08 -4.44
N ASP A 114 5.72 -15.66 -5.59
CA ASP A 114 7.03 -15.02 -5.68
C ASP A 114 6.99 -13.56 -5.18
N LEU A 115 5.82 -12.94 -5.29
CA LEU A 115 5.53 -11.61 -4.77
C LEU A 115 4.10 -11.57 -4.25
N TYR A 116 3.90 -10.97 -3.09
CA TYR A 116 2.59 -10.75 -2.51
C TYR A 116 2.57 -9.43 -1.75
N ILE A 117 1.41 -8.81 -1.68
CA ILE A 117 1.17 -7.61 -0.87
C ILE A 117 0.28 -7.97 0.31
N LYS A 118 0.70 -7.52 1.49
CA LYS A 118 -0.01 -7.68 2.75
C LYS A 118 -1.01 -6.53 2.88
N GLY A 119 -2.25 -6.86 3.23
CA GLY A 119 -3.30 -5.91 3.53
C GLY A 119 -4.15 -6.35 4.71
N ARG A 120 -5.15 -5.53 5.03
CA ARG A 120 -6.17 -5.79 6.04
C ARG A 120 -7.53 -5.78 5.37
N ALA A 121 -8.31 -6.82 5.58
CA ALA A 121 -9.72 -6.85 5.19
C ALA A 121 -10.49 -5.84 6.06
N THR A 122 -10.96 -4.75 5.49
CA THR A 122 -11.68 -3.70 6.23
C THR A 122 -13.18 -3.87 6.19
N GLN A 123 -13.68 -4.53 5.15
CA GLN A 123 -15.10 -4.78 4.97
C GLN A 123 -15.32 -6.11 4.24
N VAL A 124 -16.25 -6.93 4.73
CA VAL A 124 -16.64 -8.20 4.10
C VAL A 124 -18.17 -8.25 4.01
N ARG A 125 -18.71 -8.12 2.79
CA ARG A 125 -20.17 -8.12 2.56
C ARG A 125 -20.53 -8.79 1.26
N ASN A 126 -21.54 -9.67 1.30
CA ASN A 126 -22.11 -10.32 0.11
C ASN A 126 -21.04 -10.94 -0.81
N GLY A 127 -20.08 -11.66 -0.24
CA GLY A 127 -18.98 -12.27 -1.00
C GLY A 127 -17.96 -11.28 -1.59
N THR A 128 -18.07 -9.98 -1.25
CA THR A 128 -17.09 -8.94 -1.60
C THR A 128 -16.24 -8.58 -0.40
N VAL A 129 -14.93 -8.58 -0.58
CA VAL A 129 -13.91 -8.20 0.42
C VAL A 129 -13.25 -6.89 -0.03
N THR A 130 -13.21 -5.91 0.87
CA THR A 130 -12.42 -4.68 0.69
C THR A 130 -11.14 -4.78 1.50
N ILE A 131 -10.02 -4.46 0.87
CA ILE A 131 -8.67 -4.60 1.42
C ILE A 131 -7.94 -3.25 1.37
N GLU A 132 -7.36 -2.87 2.52
CA GLU A 132 -6.42 -1.75 2.64
C GLU A 132 -4.99 -2.27 2.83
N TYR A 133 -4.04 -1.67 2.13
CA TYR A 133 -2.63 -2.04 2.08
C TYR A 133 -1.73 -1.08 2.90
N GLY A 134 -2.28 0.01 3.44
CA GLY A 134 -1.54 1.04 4.17
C GLY A 134 -0.81 2.02 3.25
N ILE A 135 -1.20 2.09 1.98
CA ILE A 135 -0.67 2.97 0.93
C ILE A 135 -1.78 3.77 0.24
N GLU A 136 -2.96 3.85 0.84
CA GLU A 136 -4.14 4.54 0.30
C GLU A 136 -4.00 6.06 0.35
N GLN A 137 -2.95 6.61 0.98
CA GLN A 137 -2.75 8.04 1.09
C GLN A 137 -1.39 8.44 0.53
N TYR A 138 -1.38 9.41 -0.38
CA TYR A 138 -0.17 10.00 -0.93
C TYR A 138 -0.17 11.52 -0.73
N PHE A 139 0.82 12.02 0.01
CA PHE A 139 0.96 13.44 0.32
C PHE A 139 1.62 14.19 -0.83
N LEU A 140 1.02 15.30 -1.22
CA LEU A 140 1.44 16.16 -2.32
C LEU A 140 2.04 17.46 -1.79
N PRO A 141 3.02 18.05 -2.50
CA PRO A 141 3.44 19.43 -2.25
C PRO A 141 2.35 20.42 -2.62
N GLU A 142 2.32 21.55 -1.92
CA GLU A 142 1.30 22.58 -2.09
C GLU A 142 1.09 23.01 -3.56
N GLY A 143 -0.17 23.07 -4.01
CA GLY A 143 -0.62 23.49 -5.33
C GLY A 143 -0.62 22.40 -6.41
N ARG A 144 -0.26 21.15 -6.09
CA ARG A 144 -0.07 20.10 -7.12
C ARG A 144 -1.20 19.08 -7.25
N GLY A 145 -2.21 19.14 -6.38
CA GLY A 145 -3.38 18.25 -6.44
C GLY A 145 -4.02 18.17 -7.82
N LYS A 146 -4.10 19.31 -8.51
CA LYS A 146 -4.77 19.43 -9.81
C LYS A 146 -4.15 18.56 -10.92
N GLU A 147 -2.83 18.33 -10.87
CA GLU A 147 -2.14 17.48 -11.88
C GLU A 147 -2.61 16.03 -11.80
N ILE A 148 -2.95 15.57 -10.58
CA ILE A 148 -3.46 14.23 -10.34
C ILE A 148 -4.97 14.18 -10.59
N GLU A 149 -5.70 15.25 -10.27
CA GLU A 149 -7.16 15.36 -10.46
C GLU A 149 -7.60 15.25 -11.92
N THR A 150 -6.84 15.86 -12.83
CA THR A 150 -7.20 15.91 -14.25
C THR A 150 -6.60 14.77 -15.05
N ALA A 151 -5.86 13.87 -14.39
CA ALA A 151 -5.24 12.74 -15.05
C ALA A 151 -6.29 11.71 -15.47
N ASP A 152 -6.09 11.13 -16.65
CA ASP A 152 -6.95 10.06 -17.16
C ASP A 152 -6.54 8.71 -16.55
N ASP A 153 -5.24 8.52 -16.31
CA ASP A 153 -4.67 7.29 -15.75
C ASP A 153 -3.67 7.60 -14.63
N VAL A 154 -3.90 7.00 -13.45
CA VAL A 154 -2.98 7.09 -12.31
C VAL A 154 -2.60 5.68 -11.87
N LYS A 155 -1.30 5.41 -11.87
CA LYS A 155 -0.71 4.16 -11.36
C LYS A 155 0.29 4.48 -10.27
N VAL A 156 0.54 3.50 -9.41
CA VAL A 156 1.44 3.66 -8.27
C VAL A 156 2.53 2.61 -8.35
N ARG A 157 3.79 3.05 -8.44
CA ARG A 157 4.91 2.14 -8.27
C ARG A 157 5.17 1.97 -6.78
N VAL A 158 5.07 0.73 -6.31
CA VAL A 158 5.30 0.36 -4.92
C VAL A 158 6.55 -0.49 -4.78
N SER A 159 7.16 -0.43 -3.61
CA SER A 159 8.23 -1.33 -3.18
C SER A 159 7.70 -2.21 -2.07
N ILE A 160 7.85 -3.53 -2.21
CA ILE A 160 7.26 -4.52 -1.32
C ILE A 160 8.39 -5.34 -0.69
N ASN A 161 8.43 -5.35 0.64
CA ASN A 161 9.45 -6.12 1.37
C ASN A 161 9.08 -7.61 1.49
N ARG A 162 9.96 -8.39 2.14
CA ARG A 162 9.76 -9.84 2.32
C ARG A 162 8.56 -10.22 3.18
N SER A 163 7.96 -9.30 3.94
CA SER A 163 6.75 -9.54 4.73
C SER A 163 5.47 -9.12 3.99
N GLY A 164 5.58 -8.66 2.74
CA GLY A 164 4.48 -8.14 1.94
C GLY A 164 4.10 -6.70 2.27
N THR A 165 4.82 -6.01 3.16
CA THR A 165 4.55 -4.60 3.46
C THR A 165 4.99 -3.75 2.29
N ALA A 166 4.06 -2.94 1.77
CA ALA A 166 4.31 -2.04 0.65
C ALA A 166 4.65 -0.61 1.12
N ALA A 167 5.43 0.09 0.31
CA ALA A 167 5.64 1.52 0.41
C ALA A 167 5.60 2.14 -0.99
N ILE A 168 4.99 3.32 -1.12
CA ILE A 168 4.94 4.05 -2.39
C ILE A 168 6.34 4.57 -2.74
N LYS A 169 6.82 4.29 -3.95
CA LYS A 169 8.02 4.91 -4.51
C LYS A 169 7.68 6.17 -5.30
N GLU A 170 6.68 6.08 -6.17
CA GLU A 170 6.31 7.18 -7.08
C GLU A 170 4.90 6.96 -7.65
N LEU A 171 4.30 8.06 -8.09
CA LEU A 171 3.11 8.05 -8.91
C LEU A 171 3.52 8.05 -10.40
N ILE A 172 2.74 7.36 -11.20
CA ILE A 172 2.82 7.37 -12.66
C ILE A 172 1.49 7.95 -13.13
N VAL A 173 1.54 9.11 -13.76
CA VAL A 173 0.37 9.90 -14.17
C VAL A 173 0.40 10.01 -15.68
N ASP A 174 -0.66 9.56 -16.34
CA ASP A 174 -0.80 9.50 -17.80
C ASP A 174 0.43 8.85 -18.48
N GLY A 175 0.90 7.73 -17.91
CA GLY A 175 2.04 6.97 -18.40
C GLY A 175 3.42 7.57 -18.07
N THR A 176 3.50 8.72 -17.41
CA THR A 176 4.76 9.40 -17.07
C THR A 176 5.02 9.36 -15.57
N VAL A 177 6.29 9.15 -15.17
CA VAL A 177 6.68 9.25 -13.76
C VAL A 177 6.45 10.68 -13.27
N TRP A 178 5.51 10.84 -12.35
CA TRP A 178 5.21 12.13 -11.75
C TRP A 178 6.32 12.54 -10.79
N ARG A 179 6.78 13.79 -10.93
CA ARG A 179 7.83 14.36 -10.11
C ARG A 179 7.31 15.62 -9.41
N PRO A 180 7.33 15.65 -8.07
CA PRO A 180 7.02 16.82 -7.27
C PRO A 180 8.11 17.89 -7.39
#